data_AF-A0A1T4NG25-F1
#
_entry.id   AF-A0A1T4NG25-F1
#
_cell.length_a   1.000
_cell.length_b   1.000
_cell.length_c   1.000
_cell.angle_alpha   90.00
_cell.angle_beta   90.00
_cell.angle_gamma   90.00
#
_symmetry.space_group_name_H-M   'P 1'
#
loop_
_entity.id
_entity.type
_entity.pdbx_description
1 polymer ?
#
loop_
_entity_poly.entity_id
_entity_poly.type
_entity_poly.pdbx_seq_one_letter_code
_entity_poly.pdbx_strand_id
1 'polypeptide(L)'
;MEIFSFALFTRFEDNLRYLSSLAINESWDYSDPSKEQSEGNNSARFSFPILRNYLEHTYQKLDGEKKIVFTANNQFACFNTGLVTKHYEEIFAFFEENKSFNKQSPYFFKAFLKESDREFLSYYSDNIPQRANYFDKPERLLFNPKSTIIKNIDHILDDNKIRFPEPLKSASDREIRNQLNGAIEEVTKMAKINYKLGIPQWYKEEIQLLLPLYLTRHDVADLALVVEYINSTTYRAGACLTKGMAYNNARLIVAPQSNWLKP
;
A
#
# COMPACT_ATOMS: atom_id res chain seq x y z
N MET A 1 -11.30 -10.92 -5.28
CA MET A 1 -12.59 -10.64 -4.59
C MET A 1 -12.38 -9.56 -3.54
N GLU A 2 -13.39 -8.76 -3.18
CA GLU A 2 -13.28 -7.79 -2.07
C GLU A 2 -13.59 -8.45 -0.72
N ILE A 3 -12.93 -7.99 0.36
CA ILE A 3 -13.07 -8.60 1.69
C ILE A 3 -14.50 -8.47 2.26
N PHE A 4 -15.23 -7.39 1.94
CA PHE A 4 -16.60 -7.20 2.41
C PHE A 4 -17.62 -8.06 1.65
N SER A 5 -17.32 -8.44 0.41
CA SER A 5 -18.10 -9.46 -0.31
C SER A 5 -17.84 -10.86 0.25
N PHE A 6 -16.63 -11.11 0.76
CA PHE A 6 -16.23 -12.37 1.37
C PHE A 6 -16.78 -12.53 2.80
N ALA A 7 -16.72 -11.49 3.61
CA ALA A 7 -17.10 -11.54 5.01
C ALA A 7 -17.87 -10.31 5.47
N LEU A 8 -18.88 -10.55 6.31
CA LEU A 8 -19.58 -9.50 7.04
C LEU A 8 -18.75 -9.04 8.24
N PHE A 9 -18.57 -7.73 8.38
CA PHE A 9 -17.95 -7.09 9.54
C PHE A 9 -18.99 -6.25 10.29
N THR A 10 -19.35 -6.65 11.51
CA THR A 10 -20.37 -5.94 12.32
C THR A 10 -19.83 -4.67 12.98
N ARG A 11 -18.56 -4.66 13.37
CA ARG A 11 -17.88 -3.55 14.07
C ARG A 11 -16.49 -3.29 13.48
N PHE A 12 -16.44 -2.95 12.19
CA PHE A 12 -15.17 -2.89 11.48
C PHE A 12 -14.17 -1.91 12.10
N GLU A 13 -14.60 -0.71 12.51
CA GLU A 13 -13.70 0.26 13.15
C GLU A 13 -13.12 -0.23 14.49
N ASP A 14 -13.92 -0.89 15.32
CA ASP A 14 -13.44 -1.48 16.57
C ASP A 14 -12.43 -2.61 16.30
N ASN A 15 -12.66 -3.40 15.25
CA ASN A 15 -11.74 -4.45 14.83
C ASN A 15 -10.40 -3.86 14.36
N LEU A 16 -10.41 -2.76 13.60
CA LEU A 16 -9.18 -2.06 13.21
C LEU A 16 -8.44 -1.49 14.41
N ARG A 17 -9.15 -0.91 15.38
CA ARG A 17 -8.58 -0.42 16.65
C ARG A 17 -7.94 -1.55 17.45
N TYR A 18 -8.58 -2.71 17.50
CA TYR A 18 -8.01 -3.88 18.17
C TYR A 18 -6.75 -4.34 17.45
N LEU A 19 -6.79 -4.51 16.13
CA LEU A 19 -5.63 -4.92 15.33
C LEU A 19 -4.44 -3.97 15.51
N SER A 20 -4.67 -2.65 15.48
CA SER A 20 -3.60 -1.66 15.65
C SER A 20 -2.95 -1.72 17.03
N SER A 21 -3.71 -2.07 18.07
CA SER A 21 -3.17 -2.27 19.43
C SER A 21 -2.47 -3.63 19.63
N LEU A 22 -2.84 -4.64 18.85
CA LEU A 22 -2.23 -5.97 18.88
C LEU A 22 -0.90 -6.01 18.11
N ALA A 23 -0.82 -5.29 16.98
CA ALA A 23 0.34 -5.24 16.11
C ALA A 23 1.48 -4.37 16.67
N ILE A 24 2.66 -4.43 16.04
CA ILE A 24 3.74 -3.47 16.28
C ILE A 24 3.20 -2.04 16.11
N ASN A 25 3.57 -1.17 17.05
CA ASN A 25 3.13 0.22 17.04
C ASN A 25 3.65 0.95 15.80
N GLU A 26 2.72 1.49 15.01
CA GLU A 26 2.99 2.35 13.86
C GLU A 26 1.83 3.32 13.65
N SER A 27 2.05 4.35 12.83
CA SER A 27 1.02 5.33 12.52
C SER A 27 0.13 4.81 11.39
N TRP A 28 -1.16 4.69 11.70
CA TRP A 28 -2.21 4.20 10.80
C TRP A 28 -3.17 5.30 10.33
N ASP A 29 -2.90 6.54 10.75
CA ASP A 29 -3.63 7.74 10.40
C ASP A 29 -2.71 8.70 9.66
N TYR A 30 -3.30 9.58 8.84
CA TYR A 30 -2.53 10.62 8.17
C TYR A 30 -2.19 11.77 9.12
N SER A 31 -1.03 12.38 8.92
CA SER A 31 -0.62 13.57 9.68
C SER A 31 -1.51 14.79 9.40
N ASP A 32 -2.09 14.89 8.20
CA ASP A 32 -3.06 15.93 7.82
C ASP A 32 -4.24 15.33 7.02
N PRO A 33 -5.27 14.79 7.70
CA PRO A 33 -6.41 14.17 7.02
C PRO A 33 -7.23 15.13 6.16
N SER A 34 -7.26 16.42 6.51
CA SER A 34 -7.99 17.44 5.74
C SER A 34 -7.31 17.71 4.40
N LYS A 35 -5.98 17.80 4.40
CA LYS A 35 -5.19 17.89 3.17
C LYS A 35 -5.40 16.65 2.30
N GLU A 36 -5.31 15.45 2.86
CA GLU A 36 -5.49 14.20 2.11
C GLU A 36 -6.86 14.15 1.40
N GLN A 37 -7.94 14.56 2.09
CA GLN A 37 -9.27 14.66 1.47
C GLN A 37 -9.29 15.68 0.32
N SER A 38 -8.67 16.85 0.51
CA SER A 38 -8.60 17.89 -0.53
C SER A 38 -7.82 17.46 -1.77
N GLU A 39 -6.85 16.54 -1.60
CA GLU A 39 -6.05 15.97 -2.68
C GLU A 39 -6.69 14.71 -3.30
N GLY A 40 -7.92 14.36 -2.90
CA GLY A 40 -8.72 13.28 -3.48
C GLY A 40 -8.63 11.94 -2.76
N ASN A 41 -7.91 11.85 -1.63
CA ASN A 41 -7.86 10.65 -0.80
C ASN A 41 -9.07 10.59 0.14
N ASN A 42 -10.20 10.17 -0.41
CA ASN A 42 -11.47 10.06 0.34
C ASN A 42 -11.40 9.09 1.53
N SER A 43 -10.43 8.18 1.55
CA SER A 43 -10.25 7.25 2.68
C SER A 43 -9.85 7.97 3.95
N ALA A 44 -9.24 9.16 3.87
CA ALA A 44 -8.81 9.96 5.02
C ALA A 44 -9.94 10.44 5.93
N ARG A 45 -11.21 10.26 5.55
CA ARG A 45 -12.37 10.52 6.42
C ARG A 45 -12.65 9.41 7.45
N PHE A 46 -12.10 8.22 7.24
CA PHE A 46 -12.33 7.07 8.11
C PHE A 46 -11.28 7.00 9.21
N SER A 47 -11.62 6.33 10.32
CA SER A 47 -10.66 5.94 11.36
C SER A 47 -9.66 4.91 10.83
N PHE A 48 -8.37 5.05 11.14
CA PHE A 48 -7.31 4.12 10.70
C PHE A 48 -7.29 3.90 9.17
N PRO A 49 -7.32 4.96 8.35
CA PRO A 49 -7.53 4.86 6.91
C PRO A 49 -6.42 4.05 6.20
N ILE A 50 -5.19 4.12 6.70
CA ILE A 50 -4.05 3.37 6.15
C ILE A 50 -4.21 1.88 6.46
N LEU A 51 -4.57 1.53 7.71
CA LEU A 51 -4.75 0.14 8.12
C LEU A 51 -5.91 -0.53 7.40
N ARG A 52 -7.00 0.22 7.20
CA ARG A 52 -8.14 -0.22 6.38
C ARG A 52 -7.68 -0.59 4.97
N ASN A 53 -7.00 0.33 4.29
CA ASN A 53 -6.51 0.12 2.93
C ASN A 53 -5.54 -1.07 2.87
N TYR A 54 -4.62 -1.16 3.84
CA TYR A 54 -3.69 -2.26 3.98
C TYR A 54 -4.39 -3.62 4.07
N LEU A 55 -5.38 -3.75 4.95
CA LEU A 55 -6.08 -5.02 5.17
C LEU A 55 -6.90 -5.44 3.94
N GLU A 56 -7.61 -4.51 3.31
CA GLU A 56 -8.41 -4.76 2.11
C GLU A 56 -7.55 -5.25 0.94
N HIS A 57 -6.43 -4.57 0.65
CA HIS A 57 -5.54 -4.97 -0.43
C HIS A 57 -4.70 -6.21 -0.10
N THR A 58 -4.34 -6.42 1.17
CA THR A 58 -3.68 -7.67 1.61
C THR A 58 -4.58 -8.87 1.37
N TYR A 59 -5.87 -8.76 1.69
CA TYR A 59 -6.84 -9.80 1.36
C TYR A 59 -6.92 -10.04 -0.15
N GLN A 60 -7.05 -8.98 -0.96
CA GLN A 60 -7.11 -9.11 -2.43
C GLN A 60 -5.87 -9.83 -3.00
N LYS A 61 -4.67 -9.51 -2.48
CA LYS A 61 -3.42 -10.15 -2.88
C LYS A 61 -3.40 -11.62 -2.51
N LEU A 62 -3.81 -11.97 -1.28
CA LEU A 62 -3.85 -13.35 -0.80
C LEU A 62 -4.90 -14.20 -1.53
N ASP A 63 -6.05 -13.62 -1.87
CA ASP A 63 -7.08 -14.25 -2.70
C ASP A 63 -6.54 -14.58 -4.10
N GLY A 64 -5.86 -13.62 -4.75
CA GLY A 64 -5.18 -13.85 -6.03
C GLY A 64 -4.06 -14.90 -5.95
N GLU A 65 -3.34 -14.97 -4.83
CA GLU A 65 -2.31 -15.98 -4.55
C GLU A 65 -2.88 -17.33 -4.07
N LYS A 66 -4.21 -17.44 -3.88
CA LYS A 66 -4.89 -18.62 -3.33
C LYS A 66 -4.36 -19.05 -1.95
N LYS A 67 -4.09 -18.07 -1.09
CA LYS A 67 -3.53 -18.25 0.27
C LYS A 67 -4.54 -18.08 1.40
N ILE A 68 -5.82 -17.93 1.06
CA ILE A 68 -6.90 -18.06 2.05
C ILE A 68 -7.07 -19.54 2.37
N VAL A 69 -6.92 -19.91 3.64
CA VAL A 69 -7.02 -21.31 4.08
C VAL A 69 -8.40 -21.58 4.67
N PHE A 70 -9.01 -22.69 4.26
CA PHE A 70 -10.31 -23.14 4.73
C PHE A 70 -10.17 -24.45 5.51
N THR A 71 -11.00 -24.64 6.52
CA THR A 71 -11.14 -25.96 7.16
C THR A 71 -11.80 -26.95 6.19
N ALA A 72 -11.61 -28.26 6.39
CA ALA A 72 -12.13 -29.29 5.48
C ALA A 72 -13.65 -29.24 5.25
N ASN A 73 -14.40 -28.74 6.23
CA ASN A 73 -15.85 -28.54 6.15
C ASN A 73 -16.28 -27.13 5.73
N ASN A 74 -15.34 -26.25 5.37
CA ASN A 74 -15.55 -24.83 5.08
C ASN A 74 -16.25 -24.04 6.21
N GLN A 75 -16.24 -24.54 7.44
CA GLN A 75 -16.81 -23.84 8.58
C GLN A 75 -16.01 -22.60 8.94
N PHE A 76 -14.69 -22.64 8.77
CA PHE A 76 -13.81 -21.53 9.08
C PHE A 76 -12.89 -21.21 7.92
N ALA A 77 -12.56 -19.93 7.79
CA ALA A 77 -11.57 -19.43 6.86
C ALA A 77 -10.57 -18.54 7.59
N CYS A 78 -9.32 -18.52 7.11
CA CYS A 78 -8.27 -17.75 7.74
C CYS A 78 -7.25 -17.26 6.72
N PHE A 79 -6.70 -16.08 6.95
CA PHE A 79 -5.56 -15.57 6.21
C PHE A 79 -4.59 -14.81 7.12
N ASN A 80 -3.31 -14.82 6.73
CA ASN A 80 -2.25 -14.11 7.43
C ASN A 80 -2.32 -12.61 7.08
N THR A 81 -2.46 -11.74 8.09
CA THR A 81 -2.61 -10.30 7.85
C THR A 81 -1.33 -9.63 7.38
N GLY A 82 -0.18 -10.30 7.49
CA GLY A 82 1.15 -9.71 7.26
C GLY A 82 1.63 -8.80 8.39
N LEU A 83 0.78 -8.52 9.39
CA LEU A 83 1.14 -7.83 10.61
C LEU A 83 1.59 -8.81 11.68
N VAL A 84 2.41 -8.31 12.59
CA VAL A 84 2.98 -9.08 13.69
C VAL A 84 2.86 -8.30 14.99
N THR A 85 2.88 -8.99 16.12
CA THR A 85 2.91 -8.38 17.45
C THR A 85 4.29 -7.76 17.75
N LYS A 86 4.42 -7.05 18.88
CA LYS A 86 5.70 -6.52 19.40
C LYS A 86 6.85 -7.53 19.51
N HIS A 87 6.54 -8.83 19.54
CA HIS A 87 7.52 -9.92 19.61
C HIS A 87 7.60 -10.72 18.30
N TYR A 88 7.16 -10.15 17.19
CA TYR A 88 7.19 -10.74 15.85
C TYR A 88 6.34 -12.00 15.67
N GLU A 89 5.36 -12.22 16.54
CA GLU A 89 4.36 -13.28 16.36
C GLU A 89 3.33 -12.86 15.31
N GLU A 90 3.02 -13.72 14.35
CA GLU A 90 2.08 -13.42 13.26
C GLU A 90 0.64 -13.22 13.76
N ILE A 91 -0.09 -12.35 13.07
CA ILE A 91 -1.49 -12.07 13.33
C ILE A 91 -2.33 -12.50 12.11
N PHE A 92 -3.38 -13.26 12.38
CA PHE A 92 -4.27 -13.84 11.39
C PHE A 92 -5.67 -13.26 11.51
N ALA A 93 -6.34 -13.05 10.37
CA ALA A 93 -7.76 -12.75 10.33
C ALA A 93 -8.55 -14.05 10.26
N PHE A 94 -9.44 -14.26 11.22
CA PHE A 94 -10.21 -15.49 11.39
C PHE A 94 -11.70 -15.25 11.14
N PHE A 95 -12.31 -16.15 10.37
CA PHE A 95 -13.67 -16.03 9.86
C PHE A 95 -14.44 -17.32 10.09
N GLU A 96 -15.74 -17.20 10.30
CA GLU A 96 -16.65 -18.33 10.49
C GLU A 96 -17.81 -18.25 9.48
N GLU A 97 -18.28 -19.41 9.03
CA GLU A 97 -19.33 -19.52 8.03
C GLU A 97 -20.58 -18.74 8.47
N ASN A 98 -21.10 -17.91 7.58
CA ASN A 98 -22.36 -17.22 7.79
C ASN A 98 -23.52 -18.19 7.63
N LYS A 99 -24.17 -18.56 8.73
CA LYS A 99 -25.35 -19.45 8.76
C LYS A 99 -26.69 -18.72 8.63
N SER A 100 -26.67 -17.39 8.43
CA SER A 100 -27.90 -16.62 8.23
C SER A 100 -28.63 -17.04 6.96
N PHE A 101 -29.96 -16.95 6.97
CA PHE A 101 -30.82 -17.31 5.84
C PHE A 101 -30.70 -16.30 4.69
N ASN A 102 -30.40 -15.04 4.98
CA ASN A 102 -30.16 -13.97 4.00
C ASN A 102 -28.65 -13.66 3.92
N LYS A 103 -27.86 -14.57 3.30
CA LYS A 103 -26.40 -14.42 3.18
C LYS A 103 -26.05 -13.29 2.20
N GLN A 104 -25.59 -12.14 2.71
CA GLN A 104 -24.94 -11.10 1.90
C GLN A 104 -23.47 -11.44 1.60
N SER A 105 -22.83 -12.16 2.52
CA SER A 105 -21.44 -12.63 2.42
C SER A 105 -21.36 -14.07 2.97
N PRO A 106 -20.46 -14.93 2.44
CA PRO A 106 -20.36 -16.34 2.85
C PRO A 106 -19.83 -16.54 4.26
N TYR A 107 -19.02 -15.61 4.79
CA TYR A 107 -18.47 -15.66 6.14
C TYR A 107 -18.84 -14.42 6.97
N PHE A 108 -18.59 -14.49 8.28
CA PHE A 108 -18.48 -13.31 9.14
C PHE A 108 -17.09 -13.26 9.76
N PHE A 109 -16.58 -12.04 9.95
CA PHE A 109 -15.33 -11.83 10.66
C PHE A 109 -15.52 -12.15 12.14
N LYS A 110 -14.66 -13.02 12.69
CA LYS A 110 -14.74 -13.49 14.07
C LYS A 110 -13.73 -12.77 14.96
N ALA A 111 -12.44 -12.81 14.60
CA ALA A 111 -11.38 -12.21 15.40
C ALA A 111 -10.07 -12.04 14.63
N PHE A 112 -9.18 -11.22 15.19
CA PHE A 112 -7.74 -11.31 14.90
C PHE A 112 -7.08 -12.19 15.95
N LEU A 113 -6.44 -13.26 15.50
CA LEU A 113 -5.81 -14.27 16.37
C LEU A 113 -4.30 -14.26 16.14
N LYS A 114 -3.54 -14.50 17.21
CA LYS A 114 -2.09 -14.70 17.11
C LYS A 114 -1.78 -16.16 16.76
N GLU A 115 -0.59 -16.44 16.25
CA GLU A 115 -0.15 -17.80 15.94
C GLU A 115 -0.27 -18.77 17.14
N SER A 116 0.03 -18.31 18.37
CA SER A 116 -0.07 -19.12 19.60
C SER A 116 -1.49 -19.21 20.17
N ASP A 117 -2.48 -18.57 19.55
CA ASP A 117 -3.85 -18.61 20.04
C ASP A 117 -4.42 -20.03 19.98
N ARG A 118 -5.08 -20.48 21.06
CA ARG A 118 -5.61 -21.84 21.15
C ARG A 118 -6.67 -22.11 20.09
N GLU A 119 -7.50 -21.13 19.76
CA GLU A 119 -8.52 -21.26 18.71
C GLU A 119 -7.85 -21.40 17.34
N PHE A 120 -6.85 -20.58 17.05
CA PHE A 120 -6.07 -20.68 15.81
C PHE A 120 -5.41 -22.06 15.65
N LEU A 121 -4.67 -22.50 16.68
CA LEU A 121 -3.95 -23.78 16.66
C LEU A 121 -4.89 -24.98 16.52
N SER A 122 -6.10 -24.91 17.06
CA SER A 122 -7.09 -25.99 16.96
C SER A 122 -7.57 -26.27 15.53
N TYR A 123 -7.47 -25.27 14.64
CA TYR A 123 -7.96 -25.37 13.26
C TYR A 123 -6.86 -25.33 12.19
N TYR A 124 -5.73 -24.67 12.45
CA TYR A 124 -4.72 -24.37 11.42
C TYR A 124 -3.30 -24.82 11.75
N SER A 125 -3.06 -25.54 12.85
CA SER A 125 -1.71 -25.99 13.24
C SER A 125 -1.02 -26.85 12.17
N ASP A 126 -1.77 -27.65 11.41
CA ASP A 126 -1.24 -28.47 10.31
C ASP A 126 -1.22 -27.74 8.95
N ASN A 127 -1.80 -26.55 8.85
CA ASN A 127 -1.89 -25.77 7.60
C ASN A 127 -2.00 -24.26 7.88
N ILE A 128 -0.88 -23.68 8.32
CA ILE A 128 -0.80 -22.27 8.69
C ILE A 128 -0.92 -21.39 7.42
N PRO A 129 -1.83 -20.40 7.37
CA PRO A 129 -1.96 -19.50 6.24
C PRO A 129 -0.66 -18.72 5.97
N GLN A 130 -0.21 -18.73 4.72
CA GLN A 130 0.99 -18.01 4.31
C GLN A 130 0.73 -16.51 4.12
N ARG A 131 1.74 -15.69 4.38
CA ARG A 131 1.73 -14.25 4.09
C ARG A 131 1.70 -13.94 2.58
N ALA A 132 1.24 -12.73 2.26
CA ALA A 132 1.27 -12.18 0.91
C ALA A 132 2.71 -12.07 0.40
N ASN A 133 2.94 -12.38 -0.88
CA ASN A 133 4.27 -12.38 -1.47
C ASN A 133 4.50 -11.18 -2.40
N TYR A 134 5.50 -10.38 -2.04
CA TYR A 134 5.98 -9.24 -2.84
C TYR A 134 7.45 -9.42 -3.26
N PHE A 135 8.03 -10.59 -3.02
CA PHE A 135 9.48 -10.83 -3.09
C PHE A 135 9.85 -11.85 -4.18
N ASP A 136 8.96 -12.14 -5.14
CA ASP A 136 9.26 -13.04 -6.27
C ASP A 136 10.41 -12.53 -7.15
N LYS A 137 10.54 -11.21 -7.25
CA LYS A 137 11.61 -10.52 -7.98
C LYS A 137 12.23 -9.45 -7.07
N PRO A 138 13.03 -9.84 -6.08
CA PRO A 138 13.54 -8.92 -5.07
C PRO A 138 14.41 -7.80 -5.67
N GLU A 139 15.03 -8.05 -6.83
CA GLU A 139 15.77 -7.04 -7.59
C GLU A 139 14.90 -5.86 -8.06
N ARG A 140 13.59 -6.03 -8.14
CA ARG A 140 12.64 -4.95 -8.49
C ARG A 140 12.33 -4.01 -7.31
N LEU A 141 12.71 -4.37 -6.09
CA LEU A 141 12.46 -3.56 -4.89
C LEU A 141 13.45 -2.40 -4.73
N LEU A 142 14.54 -2.40 -5.50
CA LEU A 142 15.57 -1.37 -5.47
C LEU A 142 15.70 -0.72 -6.85
N PHE A 143 16.02 0.58 -6.86
CA PHE A 143 16.31 1.27 -8.11
C PHE A 143 17.63 0.78 -8.69
N ASN A 144 17.65 0.37 -9.96
CA ASN A 144 18.88 0.04 -10.68
C ASN A 144 19.59 1.31 -11.17
N PRO A 145 20.75 1.70 -10.60
CA PRO A 145 21.46 2.94 -10.97
C PRO A 145 21.98 2.97 -12.41
N LYS A 146 22.09 1.79 -13.05
CA LYS A 146 22.52 1.68 -14.46
C LYS A 146 21.39 1.97 -15.45
N SER A 147 20.14 1.96 -14.99
CA SER A 147 18.99 2.19 -15.85
C SER A 147 18.76 3.67 -16.14
N THR A 148 18.05 3.92 -17.23
CA THR A 148 17.54 5.24 -17.62
C THR A 148 16.05 5.34 -17.26
N ILE A 149 15.60 6.55 -16.94
CA ILE A 149 14.17 6.85 -16.75
C ILE A 149 13.67 7.56 -18.00
N ILE A 150 12.75 6.93 -18.73
CA ILE A 150 12.03 7.53 -19.85
C ILE A 150 10.75 8.17 -19.31
N LYS A 151 10.67 9.49 -19.41
CA LYS A 151 9.55 10.29 -18.88
C LYS A 151 8.44 10.45 -19.93
N ASN A 152 7.21 10.18 -19.51
CA ASN A 152 6.00 10.48 -20.26
C ASN A 152 5.34 11.72 -19.63
N ILE A 153 5.86 12.90 -19.96
CA ILE A 153 5.45 14.16 -19.33
C ILE A 153 3.99 14.49 -19.61
N ASP A 154 3.49 14.21 -20.81
CA ASP A 154 2.08 14.45 -21.19
C ASP A 154 1.14 13.73 -20.23
N HIS A 155 1.35 12.43 -20.05
CA HIS A 155 0.53 11.61 -19.15
C HIS A 155 0.68 12.00 -17.67
N ILE A 156 1.86 12.46 -17.25
CA ILE A 156 2.04 12.98 -15.88
C ILE A 156 1.19 14.24 -15.68
N LEU A 157 1.13 15.13 -16.67
CA LEU A 157 0.39 16.39 -16.58
C LEU A 157 -1.13 16.15 -16.63
N ASP A 158 -1.57 15.44 -17.66
CA ASP A 158 -3.00 15.27 -17.97
C ASP A 158 -3.74 14.58 -16.81
N ASP A 159 -3.14 13.55 -16.22
CA ASP A 159 -3.78 12.75 -15.17
C ASP A 159 -3.67 13.36 -13.77
N ASN A 160 -2.70 14.24 -13.54
CA ASN A 160 -2.29 14.56 -12.17
C ASN A 160 -2.26 16.06 -11.85
N LYS A 161 -2.56 16.97 -12.77
CA LYS A 161 -2.48 18.42 -12.53
C LYS A 161 -3.20 18.88 -11.25
N ILE A 162 -4.31 18.25 -10.89
CA ILE A 162 -5.05 18.53 -9.63
C ILE A 162 -4.24 18.26 -8.35
N ARG A 163 -3.25 17.35 -8.41
CA ARG A 163 -2.37 16.96 -7.29
C ARG A 163 -1.17 17.87 -7.13
N PHE A 164 -0.89 18.73 -8.11
CA PHE A 164 0.30 19.59 -8.07
C PHE A 164 0.16 20.64 -6.96
N PRO A 165 1.25 21.17 -6.41
CA PRO A 165 1.17 22.25 -5.42
C PRO A 165 0.56 23.51 -6.03
N GLU A 166 -0.11 24.34 -5.20
CA GLU A 166 -0.91 25.50 -5.64
C GLU A 166 -0.22 26.45 -6.66
N PRO A 167 1.08 26.79 -6.55
CA PRO A 167 1.74 27.63 -7.55
C PRO A 167 1.77 27.01 -8.96
N LEU A 168 1.71 25.68 -9.05
CA LEU A 168 1.77 24.95 -10.31
C LEU A 168 0.39 24.57 -10.85
N LYS A 169 -0.66 24.52 -10.01
CA LYS A 169 -2.04 24.27 -10.49
C LYS A 169 -2.52 25.36 -11.45
N SER A 170 -2.15 26.61 -11.16
CA SER A 170 -2.52 27.80 -11.93
C SER A 170 -1.50 28.16 -13.03
N ALA A 171 -0.36 27.47 -13.09
CA ALA A 171 0.68 27.71 -14.08
C ALA A 171 0.30 27.19 -15.48
N SER A 172 0.94 27.75 -16.51
CA SER A 172 0.81 27.25 -17.87
C SER A 172 1.44 25.87 -18.02
N ASP A 173 0.90 25.03 -18.90
CA ASP A 173 1.45 23.68 -19.12
C ASP A 173 2.93 23.71 -19.51
N ARG A 174 3.38 24.76 -20.21
CA ARG A 174 4.80 24.94 -20.55
C ARG A 174 5.67 25.11 -19.30
N GLU A 175 5.23 25.89 -18.32
CA GLU A 175 5.96 26.08 -17.06
C GLU A 175 6.01 24.78 -16.27
N ILE A 176 4.88 24.08 -16.15
CA ILE A 176 4.82 22.80 -15.43
C ILE A 176 5.71 21.75 -16.11
N ARG A 177 5.71 21.68 -17.45
CA ARG A 177 6.62 20.81 -18.23
C ARG A 177 8.08 21.07 -17.90
N ASN A 178 8.49 22.33 -17.90
CA ASN A 178 9.87 22.71 -17.59
C ASN A 178 10.24 22.32 -16.16
N GLN A 179 9.36 22.59 -15.21
CA GLN A 179 9.56 22.24 -13.80
C GLN A 179 9.67 20.72 -13.60
N LEU A 180 8.75 19.95 -14.19
CA LEU A 180 8.78 18.48 -14.15
C LEU A 180 10.05 17.91 -14.77
N ASN A 181 10.47 18.46 -15.92
CA ASN A 181 11.68 18.01 -16.59
C ASN A 181 12.91 18.18 -15.70
N GLY A 182 13.06 19.35 -15.06
CA GLY A 182 14.14 19.62 -14.13
C GLY A 182 14.08 18.71 -12.89
N ALA A 183 12.92 18.62 -12.25
CA ALA A 183 12.73 17.83 -11.04
C ALA A 183 12.97 16.31 -11.28
N ILE A 184 12.50 15.78 -12.42
CA ILE A 184 12.75 14.37 -12.78
C ILE A 184 14.23 14.13 -13.07
N GLU A 185 14.92 15.06 -13.72
CA GLU A 185 16.36 14.93 -13.96
C GLU A 185 17.16 14.95 -12.64
N GLU A 186 16.80 15.86 -11.72
CA GLU A 186 17.41 15.95 -10.40
C GLU A 186 17.21 14.66 -9.60
N VAL A 187 15.97 14.17 -9.46
CA VAL A 187 15.72 12.94 -8.70
C VAL A 187 16.35 11.72 -9.36
N THR A 188 16.48 11.70 -10.70
CA THR A 188 17.21 10.63 -11.40
C THR A 188 18.69 10.63 -10.99
N LYS A 189 19.33 11.80 -10.88
CA LYS A 189 20.72 11.91 -10.40
C LYS A 189 20.82 11.46 -8.94
N MET A 190 19.88 11.86 -8.09
CA MET A 190 19.83 11.43 -6.68
C MET A 190 19.67 9.91 -6.54
N ALA A 191 18.78 9.29 -7.31
CA ALA A 191 18.52 7.84 -7.28
C ALA A 191 19.73 7.03 -7.77
N LYS A 192 20.53 7.57 -8.69
CA LYS A 192 21.79 6.96 -9.12
C LYS A 192 22.86 6.98 -8.03
N ILE A 193 22.90 8.02 -7.20
CA ILE A 193 23.84 8.13 -6.07
C ILE A 193 23.37 7.26 -4.90
N ASN A 194 22.07 7.28 -4.61
CA ASN A 194 21.45 6.53 -3.53
C ASN A 194 20.37 5.59 -4.07
N TYR A 195 20.75 4.34 -4.32
CA TYR A 195 19.84 3.30 -4.80
C TYR A 195 18.68 2.98 -3.82
N LYS A 196 18.80 3.38 -2.54
CA LYS A 196 17.76 3.25 -1.51
C LYS A 196 16.78 4.42 -1.49
N LEU A 197 16.94 5.43 -2.35
CA LEU A 197 16.03 6.58 -2.43
C LEU A 197 14.63 6.14 -2.87
N GLY A 198 14.58 5.18 -3.79
CA GLY A 198 13.34 4.60 -4.30
C GLY A 198 12.65 3.73 -3.27
N ILE A 199 11.36 3.95 -3.08
CA ILE A 199 10.51 3.14 -2.19
C ILE A 199 9.66 2.21 -3.06
N PRO A 200 9.70 0.89 -2.84
CA PRO A 200 8.85 -0.01 -3.58
C PRO A 200 7.38 0.17 -3.21
N GLN A 201 6.50 0.09 -4.21
CA GLN A 201 5.07 0.04 -4.04
C GLN A 201 4.47 -1.12 -4.82
N TRP A 202 3.31 -1.59 -4.38
CA TRP A 202 2.51 -2.56 -5.10
C TRP A 202 1.33 -1.89 -5.77
N TYR A 203 1.20 -2.01 -7.09
CA TYR A 203 0.08 -1.47 -7.84
C TYR A 203 -0.22 -2.30 -9.08
N LYS A 204 -1.49 -2.65 -9.30
CA LYS A 204 -1.97 -3.46 -10.45
C LYS A 204 -1.09 -4.69 -10.74
N GLU A 205 -0.85 -5.47 -9.70
CA GLU A 205 -0.09 -6.74 -9.77
C GLU A 205 1.40 -6.60 -10.11
N GLU A 206 1.93 -5.38 -10.15
CA GLU A 206 3.34 -5.11 -10.46
C GLU A 206 4.02 -4.32 -9.33
N ILE A 207 5.33 -4.54 -9.21
CA ILE A 207 6.20 -3.72 -8.36
C ILE A 207 6.60 -2.48 -9.16
N GLN A 208 6.35 -1.31 -8.59
CA GLN A 208 6.83 -0.02 -9.10
C GLN A 208 7.68 0.64 -8.02
N LEU A 209 8.54 1.59 -8.39
CA LEU A 209 9.27 2.40 -7.40
C LEU A 209 8.69 3.82 -7.35
N LEU A 210 8.77 4.40 -6.16
CA LEU A 210 8.39 5.77 -5.87
C LEU A 210 9.67 6.59 -5.64
N LEU A 211 9.81 7.70 -6.36
CA LEU A 211 10.90 8.65 -6.19
C LEU A 211 10.35 10.01 -5.71
N PRO A 212 11.03 10.72 -4.80
CA PRO A 212 10.57 12.03 -4.32
C PRO A 212 10.66 13.08 -5.41
N LEU A 213 9.55 13.73 -5.73
CA LEU A 213 9.50 14.80 -6.70
C LEU A 213 9.46 16.16 -5.99
N TYR A 214 10.52 16.94 -6.18
CA TYR A 214 10.73 18.26 -5.61
C TYR A 214 10.34 19.32 -6.64
N LEU A 215 9.11 19.83 -6.54
CA LEU A 215 8.55 20.77 -7.50
C LEU A 215 8.63 22.23 -7.02
N THR A 216 8.51 22.46 -5.71
CA THR A 216 8.52 23.81 -5.13
C THR A 216 9.77 24.10 -4.33
N ARG A 217 10.28 23.10 -3.61
CA ARG A 217 11.44 23.21 -2.72
C ARG A 217 12.33 21.98 -2.84
N HIS A 218 13.63 22.14 -2.59
CA HIS A 218 14.61 21.05 -2.69
C HIS A 218 14.64 20.09 -1.48
N ASP A 219 14.01 20.47 -0.35
CA ASP A 219 14.09 19.73 0.92
C ASP A 219 12.82 18.95 1.26
N VAL A 220 11.68 19.32 0.68
CA VAL A 220 10.38 18.71 0.94
C VAL A 220 9.79 18.19 -0.36
N ALA A 221 9.58 16.88 -0.45
CA ALA A 221 8.93 16.28 -1.60
C ALA A 221 7.46 16.73 -1.67
N ASP A 222 7.05 17.22 -2.84
CA ASP A 222 5.67 17.63 -3.11
C ASP A 222 4.83 16.41 -3.52
N LEU A 223 5.38 15.56 -4.39
CA LEU A 223 4.74 14.38 -4.94
C LEU A 223 5.69 13.18 -4.96
N ALA A 224 5.15 11.99 -5.18
CA ALA A 224 5.91 10.80 -5.48
C ALA A 224 5.83 10.47 -6.97
N LEU A 225 6.96 10.49 -7.67
CA LEU A 225 7.07 10.05 -9.06
C LEU A 225 7.00 8.52 -9.10
N VAL A 226 6.10 7.98 -9.91
CA VAL A 226 5.96 6.55 -10.14
C VAL A 226 6.87 6.14 -11.29
N VAL A 227 7.80 5.23 -11.03
CA VAL A 227 8.68 4.63 -12.04
C VAL A 227 8.41 3.12 -12.18
N GLU A 228 8.04 2.74 -13.40
CA GLU A 228 7.68 1.37 -13.79
C GLU A 228 8.88 0.68 -14.40
N TYR A 229 9.19 -0.55 -13.99
CA TYR A 229 10.22 -1.35 -14.64
C TYR A 229 9.74 -1.80 -16.02
N ILE A 230 10.50 -1.48 -17.07
CA ILE A 230 10.23 -1.95 -18.43
C ILE A 230 11.17 -3.10 -18.79
N ASN A 231 12.48 -2.90 -18.59
CA ASN A 231 13.51 -3.89 -18.84
C ASN A 231 14.80 -3.54 -18.06
N SER A 232 15.86 -4.33 -18.26
CA SER A 232 17.11 -4.23 -17.49
C SER A 232 17.83 -2.89 -17.61
N THR A 233 17.52 -2.08 -18.62
CA THR A 233 18.14 -0.77 -18.88
C THR A 233 17.20 0.41 -18.70
N THR A 234 15.90 0.17 -18.50
CA THR A 234 14.88 1.20 -18.68
C THR A 234 13.75 1.10 -17.66
N TYR A 235 13.47 2.24 -17.03
CA TYR A 235 12.23 2.52 -16.31
C TYR A 235 11.40 3.54 -17.08
N ARG A 236 10.08 3.51 -16.90
CA ARG A 236 9.14 4.50 -17.42
C ARG A 236 8.57 5.32 -16.28
N ALA A 237 8.65 6.64 -16.36
CA ALA A 237 7.96 7.56 -15.45
C ALA A 237 6.68 8.07 -16.12
N GLY A 238 5.52 7.62 -15.67
CA GLY A 238 4.23 7.92 -16.31
C GLY A 238 3.19 8.59 -15.40
N ALA A 239 3.38 8.57 -14.09
CA ALA A 239 2.40 9.12 -13.15
C ALA A 239 3.10 9.71 -11.93
N CYS A 240 2.35 10.52 -11.17
CA CYS A 240 2.74 10.95 -9.84
C CYS A 240 1.57 10.79 -8.85
N LEU A 241 1.92 10.50 -7.60
CA LEU A 241 0.98 10.29 -6.49
C LEU A 241 1.18 11.37 -5.44
N THR A 242 0.12 11.67 -4.69
CA THR A 242 0.25 12.38 -3.42
C THR A 242 1.05 11.51 -2.44
N LYS A 243 1.57 12.11 -1.36
CA LYS A 243 2.35 11.35 -0.38
C LYS A 243 1.50 10.31 0.35
N GLY A 244 0.26 10.62 0.74
CA GLY A 244 -0.62 9.62 1.37
C GLY A 244 -0.95 8.45 0.45
N MET A 245 -1.25 8.71 -0.84
CA MET A 245 -1.45 7.64 -1.84
C MET A 245 -0.20 6.76 -1.99
N ALA A 246 0.97 7.38 -2.11
CA ALA A 246 2.24 6.69 -2.22
C ALA A 246 2.55 5.85 -0.97
N TYR A 247 2.27 6.39 0.22
CA TYR A 247 2.47 5.69 1.48
C TYR A 247 1.57 4.44 1.59
N ASN A 248 0.29 4.55 1.22
CA ASN A 248 -0.63 3.40 1.21
C ASN A 248 -0.11 2.26 0.34
N ASN A 249 0.26 2.55 -0.91
CA ASN A 249 0.73 1.51 -1.84
C ASN A 249 2.08 0.91 -1.40
N ALA A 250 2.97 1.72 -0.80
CA ALA A 250 4.24 1.24 -0.27
C ALA A 250 4.04 0.36 0.98
N ARG A 251 3.10 0.75 1.86
CA ARG A 251 2.84 0.05 3.12
C ARG A 251 2.37 -1.38 2.91
N LEU A 252 1.76 -1.71 1.77
CA LEU A 252 1.42 -3.09 1.39
C LEU A 252 2.64 -4.01 1.42
N ILE A 253 3.80 -3.53 0.96
CA ILE A 253 5.04 -4.30 0.92
C ILE A 253 5.76 -4.23 2.27
N VAL A 254 5.96 -3.02 2.79
CA VAL A 254 6.73 -2.77 4.01
C VAL A 254 6.36 -1.41 4.61
N ALA A 255 6.43 -1.27 5.93
CA ALA A 255 6.38 0.05 6.59
C ALA A 255 7.54 0.93 6.09
N PRO A 256 7.30 2.02 5.34
CA PRO A 256 8.38 2.82 4.77
C PRO A 256 9.26 3.46 5.85
N GLN A 257 10.55 3.11 5.87
CA GLN A 257 11.56 3.76 6.72
C GLN A 257 12.28 4.87 5.93
N SER A 258 11.52 5.85 5.47
CA SER A 258 12.01 6.96 4.64
C SER A 258 11.95 8.30 5.34
N ASN A 259 12.88 9.18 4.98
CA ASN A 259 12.85 10.57 5.43
C ASN A 259 11.81 11.41 4.69
N TRP A 260 11.48 11.05 3.44
CA TRP A 260 10.63 11.87 2.56
C TRP A 260 9.19 11.39 2.47
N LEU A 261 8.94 10.09 2.69
CA LEU A 261 7.62 9.48 2.62
C LEU A 261 7.20 9.00 4.02
N LYS A 262 6.25 9.72 4.60
CA LYS A 262 5.69 9.48 5.94
C LYS A 262 4.16 9.60 5.86
N PRO A 263 3.43 8.95 6.77
CA PRO A 263 1.97 9.07 6.83
C PRO A 263 1.52 10.46 7.27
#